data_AF-Q1AWK4-F1
#
_entry.id   AF-Q1AWK4-F1
#
_cell.length_a   1.000
_cell.length_b   1.000
_cell.length_c   1.000
_cell.angle_alpha   90.00
_cell.angle_beta   90.00
_cell.angle_gamma   90.00
#
_symmetry.space_group_name_H-M   'P 1'
#
loop_
_entity.id
_entity.type
_entity.pdbx_description
1 polymer ?
#
loop_
_entity_poly.entity_id
_entity_poly.type
_entity_poly.pdbx_seq_one_letter_code
_entity_poly.pdbx_strand_id
1 'polypeptide(L)'
;MRGARAQRAQGPLRVGAFYGALGVAVAAVEGFALFLLDPRATSAWLLAALTDFLPLLALAAYILLAALAALRVRPVRLEPGVPYRPQLMRDAALAAAVVGVMVGLAALVLTGLQATLFADEIRAFAREAAPRIAAYVEETRRELSDPPPPVSAGQVERLLQPPSPGDLGRVLGNAALGTIFLGALGALIGALRGRFGGEPAAKEAERSP
;
A
#
# COMPACT_ATOMS: atom_id res chain seq x y z
N MET A 1 31.18 -33.62 2.14
CA MET A 1 30.30 -33.02 1.11
C MET A 1 29.03 -32.47 1.78
N ARG A 2 29.08 -31.23 2.28
CA ARG A 2 27.89 -30.48 2.71
C ARG A 2 27.63 -29.44 1.63
N GLY A 3 26.62 -29.69 0.81
CA GLY A 3 26.22 -28.80 -0.26
C GLY A 3 25.95 -27.41 0.30
N ALA A 4 26.78 -26.46 -0.10
CA ALA A 4 26.51 -25.05 0.04
C ALA A 4 25.17 -24.77 -0.63
N ARG A 5 24.09 -24.73 0.16
CA ARG A 5 22.93 -23.93 -0.20
C ARG A 5 23.45 -22.51 -0.22
N ALA A 6 23.94 -22.09 -1.39
CA ALA A 6 23.97 -20.69 -1.76
C ALA A 6 22.52 -20.21 -1.58
N GLN A 7 22.21 -19.71 -0.38
CA GLN A 7 21.01 -18.94 -0.12
C GLN A 7 21.09 -17.84 -1.17
N ARG A 8 20.31 -17.97 -2.25
CA ARG A 8 20.18 -16.93 -3.27
C ARG A 8 19.72 -15.69 -2.51
N ALA A 9 20.66 -14.83 -2.14
CA ALA A 9 20.37 -13.58 -1.47
C ALA A 9 19.43 -12.83 -2.40
N GLN A 10 18.16 -12.73 -2.01
CA GLN A 10 17.17 -12.07 -2.83
C GLN A 10 17.48 -10.58 -2.74
N GLY A 11 17.96 -10.02 -3.85
CA GLY A 11 18.33 -8.61 -3.89
C GLY A 11 17.14 -7.67 -3.70
N PRO A 12 17.43 -6.41 -3.34
CA PRO A 12 16.40 -5.42 -2.97
C PRO A 12 15.33 -5.25 -4.04
N LEU A 13 15.73 -5.22 -5.31
CA LEU A 13 14.80 -5.11 -6.44
C LEU A 13 13.85 -6.30 -6.54
N ARG A 14 14.35 -7.53 -6.34
CA ARG A 14 13.54 -8.74 -6.47
C ARG A 14 12.55 -8.89 -5.32
N VAL A 15 13.00 -8.62 -4.10
CA VAL A 15 12.14 -8.64 -2.91
C VAL A 15 11.10 -7.53 -3.01
N GLY A 16 11.54 -6.31 -3.32
CA GLY A 16 10.66 -5.16 -3.53
C GLY A 16 9.63 -5.43 -4.62
N ALA A 17 10.01 -6.01 -5.75
CA ALA A 17 9.08 -6.33 -6.83
C ALA A 17 8.05 -7.40 -6.43
N PHE A 18 8.44 -8.43 -5.66
CA PHE A 18 7.51 -9.44 -5.18
C PHE A 18 6.42 -8.85 -4.27
N TYR A 19 6.83 -8.08 -3.25
CA TYR A 19 5.88 -7.41 -2.35
C TYR A 19 5.12 -6.27 -3.06
N GLY A 20 5.76 -5.61 -4.01
CA GLY A 20 5.16 -4.61 -4.88
C GLY A 20 4.05 -5.19 -5.73
N ALA A 21 4.22 -6.38 -6.31
CA ALA A 21 3.18 -7.06 -7.07
C ALA A 21 1.95 -7.39 -6.20
N LEU A 22 2.16 -7.80 -4.95
CA LEU A 22 1.06 -7.96 -3.99
C LEU A 22 0.37 -6.62 -3.70
N GLY A 23 1.14 -5.54 -3.56
CA GLY A 23 0.61 -4.19 -3.39
C GLY A 23 -0.22 -3.73 -4.59
N VAL A 24 0.22 -4.04 -5.81
CA VAL A 24 -0.54 -3.77 -7.05
C VAL A 24 -1.87 -4.52 -7.04
N ALA A 25 -1.90 -5.77 -6.58
CA ALA A 25 -3.14 -6.52 -6.44
C ALA A 25 -4.09 -5.87 -5.41
N VAL A 26 -3.55 -5.39 -4.27
CA VAL A 26 -4.34 -4.63 -3.29
C VAL A 26 -4.89 -3.34 -3.89
N ALA A 27 -4.10 -2.59 -4.67
CA ALA A 27 -4.55 -1.38 -5.35
C ALA A 27 -5.65 -1.66 -6.37
N ALA A 28 -5.54 -2.76 -7.13
CA ALA A 28 -6.59 -3.18 -8.04
C ALA A 28 -7.89 -3.51 -7.30
N VAL A 29 -7.80 -4.22 -6.17
CA VAL A 29 -8.97 -4.51 -5.32
C VAL A 29 -9.55 -3.22 -4.76
N GLU A 30 -8.75 -2.32 -4.22
CA GLU A 30 -9.25 -1.04 -3.69
C GLU A 30 -9.92 -0.19 -4.77
N GLY A 31 -9.31 -0.07 -5.95
CA GLY A 31 -9.85 0.70 -7.07
C GLY A 31 -11.09 0.10 -7.73
N PHE A 32 -11.30 -1.22 -7.66
CA PHE A 32 -12.37 -1.90 -8.39
C PHE A 32 -13.29 -2.77 -7.51
N ALA A 33 -13.14 -2.81 -6.20
CA ALA A 33 -13.99 -3.63 -5.33
C ALA A 33 -15.48 -3.30 -5.49
N LEU A 34 -15.81 -2.02 -5.62
CA LEU A 34 -17.20 -1.58 -5.79
C LEU A 34 -17.80 -2.01 -7.13
N PHE A 35 -16.98 -2.19 -8.17
CA PHE A 35 -17.44 -2.74 -9.46
C PHE A 35 -17.88 -4.19 -9.39
N LEU A 36 -17.34 -4.95 -8.45
CA LEU A 36 -17.67 -6.36 -8.27
C LEU A 36 -18.98 -6.55 -7.49
N LEU A 37 -19.57 -5.45 -6.99
CA LEU A 37 -20.76 -5.46 -6.16
C LEU A 37 -21.93 -4.85 -6.91
N ASP A 38 -23.06 -5.57 -6.92
CA ASP A 38 -24.33 -4.99 -7.34
C ASP A 38 -24.86 -4.11 -6.19
N PRO A 39 -25.04 -2.79 -6.39
CA PRO A 39 -25.59 -1.89 -5.38
C PRO A 39 -26.95 -2.33 -4.86
N ARG A 40 -27.73 -3.11 -5.62
CA ARG A 40 -29.08 -3.56 -5.30
C ARG A 40 -29.08 -4.84 -4.46
N ALA A 41 -28.22 -5.79 -4.81
CA ALA A 41 -28.09 -7.05 -4.08
C ALA A 41 -27.24 -6.92 -2.79
N THR A 42 -26.34 -5.94 -2.74
CA THR A 42 -25.42 -5.75 -1.60
C THR A 42 -26.12 -5.07 -0.42
N SER A 43 -25.77 -5.45 0.81
CA SER A 43 -26.28 -4.79 2.02
C SER A 43 -25.74 -3.37 2.17
N ALA A 44 -26.57 -2.46 2.68
CA ALA A 44 -26.19 -1.05 2.81
C ALA A 44 -25.01 -0.83 3.79
N TRP A 45 -24.96 -1.61 4.87
CA TRP A 45 -23.85 -1.56 5.82
C TRP A 45 -22.51 -1.92 5.20
N LEU A 46 -22.49 -2.90 4.28
CA LEU A 46 -21.28 -3.37 3.63
C LEU A 46 -20.80 -2.32 2.62
N LEU A 47 -21.72 -1.72 1.85
CA LEU A 47 -21.41 -0.60 0.96
C LEU A 47 -20.79 0.57 1.74
N ALA A 48 -21.43 0.98 2.85
CA ALA A 48 -20.92 2.05 3.70
C ALA A 48 -19.53 1.73 4.28
N ALA A 49 -19.35 0.52 4.82
CA ALA A 49 -18.08 0.08 5.40
C ALA A 49 -16.95 0.05 4.35
N LEU A 50 -17.23 -0.42 3.14
CA LEU A 50 -16.23 -0.45 2.07
C LEU A 50 -15.86 0.95 1.61
N THR A 51 -16.82 1.86 1.46
CA THR A 51 -16.55 3.26 1.08
C THR A 51 -15.63 3.95 2.09
N ASP A 52 -15.82 3.73 3.38
CA ASP A 52 -15.05 4.42 4.43
C ASP A 52 -13.72 3.73 4.76
N PHE A 53 -13.68 2.40 4.85
CA PHE A 53 -12.52 1.69 5.39
C PHE A 53 -11.57 1.12 4.33
N LEU A 54 -12.03 0.90 3.10
CA LEU A 54 -11.19 0.24 2.08
C LEU A 54 -9.92 1.04 1.73
N PRO A 55 -9.96 2.37 1.56
CA PRO A 55 -8.74 3.15 1.30
C PRO A 55 -7.73 3.10 2.45
N LEU A 56 -8.23 3.14 3.70
CA LEU A 56 -7.38 3.02 4.91
C LEU A 56 -6.75 1.64 5.01
N LEU A 57 -7.52 0.58 4.72
CA LEU A 57 -7.03 -0.79 4.71
C LEU A 57 -5.95 -0.99 3.64
N ALA A 58 -6.16 -0.45 2.44
CA ALA A 58 -5.19 -0.49 1.35
C ALA A 58 -3.88 0.21 1.74
N LEU A 59 -3.96 1.42 2.31
CA LEU A 59 -2.81 2.15 2.80
C LEU A 59 -2.03 1.35 3.86
N ALA A 60 -2.72 0.79 4.84
CA ALA A 60 -2.11 -0.05 5.88
C ALA A 60 -1.42 -1.28 5.27
N ALA A 61 -2.04 -1.91 4.28
CA ALA A 61 -1.45 -3.03 3.56
C ALA A 61 -0.18 -2.61 2.79
N TYR A 62 -0.16 -1.46 2.12
CA TYR A 62 1.03 -0.95 1.43
C TYR A 62 2.20 -0.74 2.39
N ILE A 63 1.93 -0.14 3.55
CA ILE A 63 2.93 0.08 4.61
C ILE A 63 3.47 -1.27 5.11
N LEU A 64 2.57 -2.22 5.40
CA LEU A 64 2.95 -3.56 5.85
C LEU A 64 3.81 -4.29 4.82
N LEU A 65 3.41 -4.27 3.53
CA LEU A 65 4.15 -4.92 2.45
C LEU A 65 5.54 -4.31 2.25
N ALA A 66 5.66 -2.98 2.32
CA ALA A 66 6.94 -2.30 2.28
C ALA A 66 7.82 -2.67 3.48
N ALA A 67 7.25 -2.75 4.69
CA ALA A 67 7.96 -3.20 5.88
C ALA A 67 8.43 -4.66 5.76
N LEU A 68 7.59 -5.55 5.21
CA LEU A 68 7.96 -6.94 4.94
C LEU A 68 9.08 -7.05 3.90
N ALA A 69 9.04 -6.24 2.84
CA ALA A 69 10.13 -6.17 1.87
C ALA A 69 11.45 -5.75 2.53
N ALA A 70 11.41 -4.71 3.35
CA ALA A 70 12.55 -4.22 4.12
C ALA A 70 13.07 -5.23 5.16
N LEU A 71 12.20 -6.08 5.73
CA LEU A 71 12.58 -7.15 6.66
C LEU A 71 13.21 -8.35 5.94
N ARG A 72 12.76 -8.67 4.73
CA ARG A 72 13.19 -9.85 3.98
C ARG A 72 14.45 -9.62 3.16
N VAL A 73 14.77 -8.38 2.81
CA VAL A 73 15.98 -8.08 2.05
C VAL A 73 17.23 -8.45 2.84
N ARG A 74 18.24 -8.91 2.09
CA ARG A 74 19.62 -9.10 2.56
C ARG A 74 20.57 -8.41 1.59
N PRO A 75 21.71 -7.88 2.06
CA PRO A 75 22.68 -7.25 1.19
C PRO A 75 23.17 -8.22 0.11
N VAL A 76 23.13 -7.79 -1.15
CA VAL A 76 23.54 -8.64 -2.29
C VAL A 76 25.06 -8.68 -2.43
N ARG A 77 25.72 -7.57 -2.10
CA ARG A 77 27.17 -7.41 -2.12
C ARG A 77 27.59 -6.68 -0.87
N LEU A 78 28.53 -7.26 -0.15
CA LEU A 78 29.24 -6.57 0.92
C LEU A 78 30.42 -5.83 0.31
N GLU A 79 30.33 -4.50 0.28
CA GLU A 79 31.44 -3.65 -0.19
C GLU A 79 32.59 -3.74 0.83
N PRO A 80 33.83 -4.04 0.39
CA PRO A 80 34.98 -4.12 1.29
C PRO A 80 35.18 -2.79 2.02
N GLY A 81 35.38 -2.85 3.34
CA GLY A 81 35.61 -1.65 4.18
C GLY A 81 34.35 -0.87 4.57
N VAL A 82 33.16 -1.23 4.08
CA VAL A 82 31.91 -0.58 4.47
C VAL A 82 31.18 -1.44 5.51
N PRO A 83 30.74 -0.86 6.66
CA PRO A 83 30.02 -1.61 7.68
C PRO A 83 28.71 -2.21 7.14
N TYR A 84 28.29 -3.34 7.70
CA TYR A 84 27.07 -4.05 7.28
C TYR A 84 25.79 -3.20 7.41
N ARG A 85 25.71 -2.37 8.45
CA ARG A 85 24.54 -1.55 8.78
C ARG A 85 24.13 -0.56 7.67
N PRO A 86 25.00 0.35 7.16
CA PRO A 86 24.63 1.27 6.09
C PRO A 86 24.23 0.56 4.79
N GLN A 87 24.84 -0.58 4.47
CA GLN A 87 24.44 -1.38 3.30
C GLN A 87 23.04 -1.98 3.47
N LEU A 88 22.74 -2.51 4.67
CA LEU A 88 21.41 -3.01 4.98
C LEU A 88 20.35 -1.91 4.95
N MET A 89 20.68 -0.72 5.46
CA MET A 89 19.81 0.46 5.38
C MET A 89 19.48 0.83 3.93
N ARG A 90 20.49 0.93 3.07
CA ARG A 90 20.33 1.22 1.64
C ARG A 90 19.43 0.21 0.95
N ASP A 91 19.72 -1.07 1.13
CA ASP A 91 18.99 -2.13 0.43
C ASP A 91 17.55 -2.28 0.96
N ALA A 92 17.33 -2.05 2.25
CA ALA A 92 15.98 -2.02 2.83
C ALA A 92 15.16 -0.81 2.36
N ALA A 93 15.79 0.36 2.26
CA ALA A 93 15.16 1.55 1.70
C ALA A 93 14.77 1.32 0.23
N LEU A 94 15.67 0.77 -0.57
CA LEU A 94 15.43 0.48 -1.97
C LEU A 94 14.30 -0.54 -2.16
N ALA A 95 14.30 -1.63 -1.39
CA ALA A 95 13.26 -2.65 -1.47
C ALA A 95 11.87 -2.08 -1.16
N ALA A 96 11.75 -1.25 -0.12
CA ALA A 96 10.50 -0.59 0.25
C ALA A 96 10.08 0.50 -0.76
N ALA A 97 11.03 1.26 -1.30
CA ALA A 97 10.77 2.25 -2.34
C ALA A 97 10.22 1.59 -3.62
N VAL A 98 10.76 0.43 -4.02
CA VAL A 98 10.22 -0.32 -5.18
C VAL A 98 8.74 -0.69 -4.97
N VAL A 99 8.35 -1.10 -3.76
CA VAL A 99 6.93 -1.34 -3.42
C VAL A 99 6.11 -0.06 -3.66
N GLY A 100 6.58 1.07 -3.13
CA GLY A 100 5.92 2.38 -3.31
C GLY A 100 5.78 2.80 -4.77
N VAL A 101 6.83 2.62 -5.59
CA VAL A 101 6.79 2.92 -7.02
C VAL A 101 5.76 2.05 -7.73
N MET A 102 5.76 0.74 -7.47
CA MET A 102 4.83 -0.17 -8.14
C MET A 102 3.38 0.13 -7.78
N VAL A 103 3.09 0.35 -6.49
CA VAL A 103 1.75 0.73 -6.03
C VAL A 103 1.35 2.09 -6.59
N GLY A 104 2.25 3.07 -6.60
CA GLY A 104 1.99 4.41 -7.14
C GLY A 104 1.71 4.41 -8.64
N LEU A 105 2.47 3.64 -9.42
CA LEU A 105 2.22 3.45 -10.85
C LEU A 105 0.89 2.74 -11.10
N ALA A 106 0.57 1.71 -10.31
CA ALA A 106 -0.72 1.05 -10.40
C ALA A 106 -1.85 2.03 -10.10
N ALA A 107 -1.79 2.78 -9.00
CA ALA A 107 -2.77 3.80 -8.66
C ALA A 107 -2.97 4.80 -9.81
N LEU A 108 -1.89 5.28 -10.43
CA LEU A 108 -1.97 6.19 -11.59
C LEU A 108 -2.75 5.57 -12.76
N VAL A 109 -2.44 4.32 -13.11
CA VAL A 109 -3.13 3.59 -14.18
C VAL A 109 -4.60 3.38 -13.83
N LEU A 110 -4.90 2.90 -12.63
CA LEU A 110 -6.28 2.62 -12.19
C LEU A 110 -7.11 3.91 -12.14
N THR A 111 -6.56 5.01 -11.63
CA THR A 111 -7.23 6.33 -11.66
C THR A 111 -7.47 6.78 -13.09
N GLY A 112 -6.50 6.60 -14.00
CA GLY A 112 -6.69 6.92 -15.42
C GLY A 112 -7.83 6.11 -16.05
N LEU A 113 -7.92 4.82 -15.75
CA LEU A 113 -9.00 3.95 -16.21
C LEU A 113 -10.36 4.37 -15.63
N GLN A 114 -10.43 4.67 -14.34
CA GLN A 114 -11.64 5.15 -13.67
C GLN A 114 -12.12 6.50 -14.21
N ALA A 115 -11.18 7.42 -14.51
CA ALA A 115 -11.49 8.74 -15.05
C ALA A 115 -11.94 8.70 -16.52
N THR A 116 -11.67 7.60 -17.24
CA THR A 116 -11.93 7.49 -18.68
C THR A 116 -12.85 6.33 -19.01
N LEU A 117 -12.31 5.11 -19.10
CA LEU A 117 -13.00 3.92 -19.58
C LEU A 117 -14.18 3.50 -18.71
N PHE A 118 -14.12 3.78 -17.40
CA PHE A 118 -15.11 3.31 -16.44
C PHE A 118 -15.93 4.44 -15.81
N ALA A 119 -15.81 5.67 -16.30
CA ALA A 119 -16.40 6.84 -15.66
C ALA A 119 -17.95 6.76 -15.65
N ASP A 120 -18.56 6.21 -16.70
CA ASP A 120 -20.02 6.11 -16.80
C ASP A 120 -20.58 5.05 -15.85
N GLU A 121 -19.90 3.93 -15.72
CA GLU A 121 -20.27 2.86 -14.80
C GLU A 121 -20.11 3.31 -13.33
N ILE A 122 -19.05 4.04 -12.99
CA ILE A 122 -18.90 4.63 -11.65
C ILE A 122 -20.04 5.60 -11.36
N ARG A 123 -20.40 6.46 -12.33
CA ARG A 123 -21.53 7.38 -12.20
C ARG A 123 -22.87 6.66 -12.03
N ALA A 124 -23.07 5.54 -12.72
CA ALA A 124 -24.26 4.71 -12.55
C ALA A 124 -24.29 4.05 -11.15
N PHE A 125 -23.18 3.44 -10.74
CA PHE A 125 -23.02 2.87 -9.40
C PHE A 125 -23.29 3.90 -8.30
N ALA A 126 -22.69 5.09 -8.41
CA ALA A 126 -22.82 6.16 -7.43
C ALA A 126 -24.29 6.59 -7.25
N ARG A 127 -25.03 6.76 -8.35
CA ARG A 127 -26.47 7.12 -8.32
C ARG A 127 -27.32 6.08 -7.61
N GLU A 128 -26.99 4.80 -7.73
CA GLU A 128 -27.73 3.71 -7.09
C GLU A 128 -27.30 3.47 -5.63
N ALA A 129 -26.00 3.53 -5.35
CA ALA A 129 -25.45 3.23 -4.02
C ALA A 129 -25.63 4.39 -3.03
N ALA A 130 -25.46 5.64 -3.46
CA ALA A 130 -25.49 6.81 -2.59
C ALA A 130 -26.74 6.96 -1.71
N PRO A 131 -27.99 6.82 -2.22
CA PRO A 131 -29.17 6.94 -1.37
C PRO A 131 -29.23 5.83 -0.31
N ARG A 132 -28.76 4.62 -0.63
CA ARG A 132 -28.74 3.49 0.30
C ARG A 132 -27.72 3.68 1.42
N ILE A 133 -26.51 4.14 1.07
CA ILE A 133 -25.45 4.44 2.04
C ILE A 133 -25.90 5.57 2.96
N ALA A 134 -26.44 6.67 2.40
CA ALA A 134 -26.91 7.80 3.21
C ALA A 134 -28.04 7.41 4.17
N ALA A 135 -29.00 6.59 3.71
CA ALA A 135 -30.07 6.08 4.56
C ALA A 135 -29.53 5.24 5.73
N TYR A 136 -28.60 4.33 5.46
CA TYR A 136 -27.98 3.49 6.50
C TYR A 136 -27.15 4.31 7.51
N VAL A 137 -26.37 5.28 7.02
CA VAL A 137 -25.57 6.17 7.88
C VAL A 137 -26.49 7.01 8.76
N GLU A 138 -27.59 7.54 8.22
CA GLU A 138 -28.56 8.31 8.99
C GLU A 138 -29.33 7.46 10.01
N GLU A 139 -29.64 6.20 9.68
CA GLU A 139 -30.20 5.24 10.64
C GLU A 139 -29.23 4.99 11.80
N THR A 140 -27.98 4.62 11.49
CA THR A 140 -26.91 4.40 12.50
C THR A 140 -26.67 5.65 13.35
N ARG A 141 -26.69 6.82 12.71
CA ARG A 141 -26.53 8.12 13.36
C ARG A 141 -27.57 8.36 14.45
N ARG A 142 -28.84 7.97 14.23
CA ARG A 142 -29.93 8.19 15.21
C ARG A 142 -29.78 7.34 16.46
N GLU A 143 -28.97 6.29 16.41
CA GLU A 143 -28.67 5.42 17.54
C GLU A 143 -27.56 5.97 18.45
N LEU A 144 -26.82 6.99 17.99
CA LEU A 144 -25.73 7.61 18.74
C LEU A 144 -26.26 8.67 19.72
N SER A 145 -25.69 8.69 20.93
CA SER A 145 -26.02 9.66 21.97
C SER A 145 -25.60 11.10 21.63
N ASP A 146 -24.56 11.24 20.80
CA ASP A 146 -24.09 12.51 20.24
C ASP A 146 -23.86 12.34 18.73
N PRO A 147 -24.89 12.57 17.89
CA PRO A 147 -24.81 12.23 16.49
C PRO A 147 -23.96 13.25 15.70
N PRO A 148 -23.08 12.79 14.78
CA PRO A 148 -22.39 13.69 13.85
C PRO A 148 -23.39 14.44 12.95
N PRO A 149 -22.96 15.39 12.10
CA PRO A 149 -23.86 16.06 11.15
C PRO A 149 -24.56 15.09 10.18
N PRO A 150 -25.77 15.43 9.67
CA PRO A 150 -26.48 14.59 8.71
C PRO A 150 -25.68 14.43 7.41
N VAL A 151 -25.74 13.24 6.84
CA VAL A 151 -25.13 12.93 5.54
C VAL A 151 -26.24 12.78 4.50
N SER A 152 -26.20 13.62 3.47
CA SER A 152 -27.14 13.57 2.35
C SER A 152 -26.67 12.61 1.25
N ALA A 153 -27.62 12.02 0.52
CA ALA A 153 -27.32 11.20 -0.65
C ALA A 153 -26.44 11.94 -1.67
N GLY A 154 -26.68 13.23 -1.90
CA GLY A 154 -25.86 14.04 -2.80
C GLY A 154 -24.43 14.27 -2.30
N GLN A 155 -24.18 14.24 -0.99
CA GLN A 155 -22.81 14.25 -0.45
C GLN A 155 -22.11 12.91 -0.71
N VAL A 156 -22.79 11.79 -0.46
CA VAL A 156 -22.23 10.45 -0.71
C VAL A 156 -21.99 10.24 -2.20
N GLU A 157 -22.93 10.64 -3.05
CA GLU A 157 -22.82 10.52 -4.51
C GLU A 157 -21.59 11.26 -5.03
N ARG A 158 -21.30 12.47 -4.50
CA ARG A 158 -20.09 13.23 -4.83
C ARG A 158 -18.81 12.52 -4.42
N LEU A 159 -18.80 11.80 -3.29
CA LEU A 159 -17.65 11.03 -2.83
C LEU A 159 -17.40 9.80 -3.70
N LEU A 160 -18.47 9.22 -4.25
CA LEU A 160 -18.42 8.06 -5.14
C LEU A 160 -18.21 8.42 -6.61
N GLN A 161 -18.18 9.71 -6.96
CA GLN A 161 -17.94 10.11 -8.35
C GLN A 161 -16.58 9.62 -8.84
N PRO A 162 -16.44 9.32 -10.14
CA PRO A 162 -15.15 8.98 -10.70
C PRO A 162 -14.15 10.13 -10.50
N PRO A 163 -12.84 9.82 -10.35
CA PRO A 163 -11.81 10.84 -10.35
C PRO A 163 -11.85 11.63 -11.67
N SER A 164 -11.49 12.90 -11.60
CA SER A 164 -11.32 13.73 -12.78
C SER A 164 -9.93 13.53 -13.39
N PRO A 165 -9.73 13.81 -14.69
CA PRO A 165 -8.39 13.80 -15.30
C PRO A 165 -7.40 14.73 -14.57
N GLY A 166 -7.88 15.82 -13.96
CA GLY A 166 -7.06 16.73 -13.15
C GLY A 166 -6.50 16.08 -11.88
N ASP A 167 -7.14 15.03 -11.36
CA ASP A 167 -6.71 14.32 -10.16
C ASP A 167 -5.48 13.43 -10.41
N LEU A 168 -5.14 13.14 -11.66
CA LEU A 168 -3.92 12.39 -12.01
C LEU A 168 -2.65 13.07 -11.47
N GLY A 169 -2.60 14.40 -11.48
CA GLY A 169 -1.47 15.15 -10.91
C GLY A 169 -1.36 14.96 -9.40
N ARG A 170 -2.50 14.92 -8.71
CA ARG A 170 -2.56 14.65 -7.27
C ARG A 170 -2.15 13.22 -6.95
N VAL A 171 -2.59 12.24 -7.74
CA VAL A 171 -2.19 10.83 -7.59
C VAL A 171 -0.69 10.67 -7.82
N LEU A 172 -0.12 11.33 -8.83
CA LEU A 172 1.32 11.32 -9.07
C LEU A 172 2.11 11.91 -7.89
N GLY A 173 1.67 13.05 -7.36
CA GLY A 173 2.26 13.67 -6.18
C GLY A 173 2.20 12.75 -4.95
N ASN A 174 1.04 12.15 -4.69
CA ASN A 174 0.85 11.20 -3.60
C ASN A 174 1.70 9.94 -3.79
N ALA A 175 1.85 9.43 -5.01
CA ALA A 175 2.70 8.29 -5.33
C ALA A 175 4.18 8.60 -5.07
N ALA A 176 4.65 9.79 -5.44
CA ALA A 176 6.01 10.23 -5.16
C ALA A 176 6.27 10.35 -3.64
N LEU A 177 5.38 11.04 -2.92
CA LEU A 177 5.47 11.18 -1.47
C LEU A 177 5.39 9.82 -0.75
N GLY A 178 4.46 8.96 -1.16
CA GLY A 178 4.33 7.60 -0.63
C GLY A 178 5.58 6.77 -0.86
N THR A 179 6.17 6.85 -2.05
CA THR A 179 7.44 6.16 -2.37
C THR A 179 8.57 6.63 -1.46
N ILE A 180 8.72 7.94 -1.27
CA ILE A 180 9.74 8.52 -0.39
C ILE A 180 9.51 8.07 1.05
N PHE A 181 8.26 8.14 1.53
CA PHE A 181 7.88 7.73 2.88
C PHE A 181 8.17 6.24 3.13
N LEU A 182 7.76 5.37 2.22
CA LEU A 182 8.01 3.92 2.33
C LEU A 182 9.51 3.60 2.23
N GLY A 183 10.26 4.30 1.38
CA GLY A 183 11.72 4.20 1.32
C GLY A 183 12.39 4.59 2.65
N ALA A 184 11.95 5.69 3.27
CA ALA A 184 12.44 6.13 4.57
C ALA A 184 12.10 5.12 5.69
N LEU A 185 10.89 4.56 5.67
CA LEU A 185 10.49 3.46 6.57
C LEU A 185 11.39 2.24 6.39
N GLY A 186 11.68 1.85 5.14
CA GLY A 186 12.61 0.77 4.83
C GLY A 186 14.02 1.03 5.37
N ALA A 187 14.53 2.26 5.22
CA ALA A 187 15.81 2.67 5.79
C ALA A 187 15.84 2.53 7.31
N LEU A 188 14.78 2.97 8.00
CA LEU A 188 14.64 2.83 9.46
C LEU A 188 14.65 1.36 9.88
N ILE A 189 13.89 0.50 9.20
CA ILE A 189 13.87 -0.95 9.47
C ILE A 189 15.27 -1.54 9.26
N GLY A 190 15.96 -1.20 8.17
CA GLY A 190 17.33 -1.64 7.93
C GLY A 190 18.30 -1.17 9.03
N ALA A 191 18.13 0.05 9.53
CA ALA A 191 18.96 0.61 10.59
C ALA A 191 18.78 -0.14 11.92
N LEU A 192 17.53 -0.46 12.27
CA LEU A 192 17.17 -1.23 13.45
C LEU A 192 17.71 -2.65 13.34
N ARG A 193 17.50 -3.33 12.21
CA ARG A 193 18.02 -4.68 11.96
C ARG A 193 19.55 -4.73 12.05
N GLY A 194 20.24 -3.71 11.52
CA GLY A 194 21.69 -3.62 11.55
C GLY A 194 22.28 -3.41 12.96
N ARG A 195 21.49 -2.96 13.94
CA ARG A 195 21.91 -2.82 15.35
C ARG A 195 21.97 -4.17 16.07
N PHE A 196 21.10 -5.12 15.71
CA PHE A 196 21.03 -6.44 16.36
C PHE A 196 21.89 -7.52 15.70
N GLY A 197 22.45 -7.27 14.52
CA GLY A 197 23.23 -8.26 13.74
C GLY A 197 24.77 -8.15 13.87
N GLY A 198 25.29 -7.30 14.77
CA GLY A 198 26.68 -6.86 14.76
C GLY A 198 27.73 -7.75 15.46
N GLU A 199 27.36 -8.79 16.20
CA GLU A 199 28.32 -9.47 17.11
C GLU A 199 28.99 -10.79 16.67
N PRO A 200 28.48 -11.64 15.74
CA PRO A 200 29.14 -12.92 15.51
C PRO A 200 30.34 -12.88 14.55
N ALA A 201 30.35 -11.97 13.55
CA ALA A 201 31.38 -11.98 12.51
C ALA A 201 32.73 -11.38 12.96
N ALA A 202 32.74 -10.49 13.95
CA ALA A 202 33.96 -9.95 14.53
C ALA A 202 34.69 -10.98 15.42
N LYS A 203 33.94 -11.88 16.08
CA LYS A 203 34.51 -12.92 16.95
C LYS A 203 35.08 -14.13 16.19
N GLU A 204 34.68 -14.36 14.94
CA GLU A 204 35.28 -15.40 14.10
C GLU A 204 36.61 -14.98 13.47
N ALA A 205 36.76 -13.69 13.12
CA ALA A 205 38.03 -13.16 12.60
C ALA A 205 39.13 -13.09 13.68
N GLU A 206 38.76 -12.96 14.95
CA GLU A 206 39.68 -12.97 16.09
C GLU A 206 40.04 -14.39 16.58
N ARG A 207 39.37 -15.43 16.03
CA ARG A 207 39.55 -16.84 16.40
C ARG A 207 40.26 -17.69 15.35
N SER A 208 40.70 -17.10 14.25
CA SER A 208 41.59 -17.76 13.30
C SER A 208 43.03 -17.29 13.56
N PRO A 209 43.87 -18.09 14.26
CA PRO A 209 45.31 -17.87 14.32
C PRO A 209 45.98 -18.10 12.95
#